data_AF-A0A7W1IF48-F1
#
_entry.id   AF-A0A7W1IF48-F1
#
_cell.length_a   1.000
_cell.length_b   1.000
_cell.length_c   1.000
_cell.angle_alpha   90.00
_cell.angle_beta   90.00
_cell.angle_gamma   90.00
#
_symmetry.space_group_name_H-M   'P 1'
#
loop_
_entity.id
_entity.type
_entity.pdbx_description
1 polymer ?
#
loop_
_entity_poly.entity_id
_entity_poly.type
_entity_poly.pdbx_seq_one_letter_code
_entity_poly.pdbx_strand_id
1 'polypeptide(L)'
;MPKGIYKVPTPINEPIKQYASGSAERKELQAMLKHLRSVTTDVPMYIGGKEVRSDKTARLSPPHDHQHTLGQYHKTERAHIDMAINAALAAREQWQNLSWEHRASIFLKAADLIAGPYR
;
A
#
# COMPACT_ATOMS: atom_id res chain seq x y z
N MET A 1 -6.36 20.67 -24.96
CA MET A 1 -7.25 19.74 -24.22
C MET A 1 -7.59 18.58 -25.16
N PRO A 2 -7.38 17.32 -24.76
CA PRO A 2 -7.83 16.19 -25.57
C PRO A 2 -9.36 16.25 -25.72
N LYS A 3 -9.85 16.10 -26.95
CA LYS A 3 -11.29 16.14 -27.30
C LYS A 3 -11.89 14.73 -27.35
N GLY A 4 -11.60 13.91 -26.33
CA GLY A 4 -12.04 12.51 -26.25
C GLY A 4 -13.14 12.32 -25.19
N ILE A 5 -14.15 11.51 -25.51
CA ILE A 5 -15.08 10.98 -24.50
C ILE A 5 -14.47 9.67 -23.99
N TYR A 6 -13.87 9.72 -22.80
CA TYR A 6 -13.24 8.55 -22.18
C TYR A 6 -14.28 7.73 -21.41
N LYS A 7 -14.32 6.42 -21.65
CA LYS A 7 -15.12 5.46 -20.87
C LYS A 7 -14.21 4.72 -19.91
N VAL A 8 -14.54 4.75 -18.62
CA VAL A 8 -13.91 3.87 -17.63
C VAL A 8 -14.46 2.45 -17.76
N PRO A 9 -13.68 1.41 -17.42
CA PRO A 9 -14.18 0.04 -17.34
C PRO A 9 -15.38 -0.04 -16.39
N THR A 10 -16.38 -0.84 -16.72
CA THR A 10 -17.51 -1.11 -15.82
C THR A 10 -16.99 -1.82 -14.57
N PRO A 11 -17.21 -1.28 -13.36
CA PRO A 11 -16.77 -1.93 -12.14
C PRO A 11 -17.61 -3.19 -11.89
N ILE A 12 -16.93 -4.28 -11.56
CA ILE A 12 -17.55 -5.50 -11.04
C ILE A 12 -16.92 -5.82 -9.69
N ASN A 13 -17.68 -6.47 -8.79
CA ASN A 13 -17.11 -6.91 -7.52
C ASN A 13 -16.02 -7.97 -7.76
N GLU A 14 -14.88 -7.80 -7.10
CA GLU A 14 -13.77 -8.75 -7.18
C GLU A 14 -14.22 -10.12 -6.62
N PRO A 15 -14.06 -11.23 -7.37
CA PRO A 15 -14.47 -12.56 -6.91
C PRO A 15 -13.76 -12.96 -5.61
N ILE A 16 -14.51 -13.54 -4.68
CA ILE A 16 -13.95 -14.06 -3.43
C ILE A 16 -13.37 -15.45 -3.68
N LYS A 17 -12.06 -15.60 -3.41
CA LYS A 17 -11.41 -16.91 -3.45
C LYS A 17 -11.85 -17.75 -2.24
N GLN A 18 -12.04 -19.05 -2.44
CA GLN A 18 -12.59 -19.96 -1.42
C GLN A 18 -11.53 -20.49 -0.45
N TYR A 19 -10.24 -20.51 -0.85
CA TYR A 19 -9.14 -21.05 -0.03
C TYR A 19 -9.43 -22.49 0.47
N ALA A 20 -10.08 -23.29 -0.38
CA ALA A 20 -10.41 -24.67 -0.09
C ALA A 20 -9.15 -25.53 0.14
N SER A 21 -9.32 -26.69 0.77
CA SER A 21 -8.19 -27.61 0.97
C SER A 21 -7.56 -27.99 -0.38
N GLY A 22 -6.24 -27.88 -0.49
CA GLY A 22 -5.49 -28.22 -1.71
C GLY A 22 -5.51 -27.17 -2.83
N SER A 23 -6.29 -26.09 -2.71
CA SER A 23 -6.38 -25.04 -3.75
C SER A 23 -5.06 -24.26 -3.89
N ALA A 24 -4.83 -23.69 -5.08
CA ALA A 24 -3.59 -22.98 -5.38
C ALA A 24 -3.44 -21.73 -4.51
N GLU A 25 -4.50 -20.94 -4.36
CA GLU A 25 -4.50 -19.73 -3.57
C GLU A 25 -4.25 -19.98 -2.07
N ARG A 26 -4.65 -21.16 -1.55
CA ARG A 26 -4.35 -21.54 -0.18
C ARG A 26 -2.87 -21.84 -0.01
N LYS A 27 -2.25 -22.51 -0.98
CA LYS A 27 -0.80 -22.78 -0.98
C LYS A 27 0.00 -21.49 -1.05
N GLU A 28 -0.37 -20.56 -1.92
CA GLU A 28 0.23 -19.22 -2.04
C GLU A 28 0.14 -18.45 -0.72
N LEU A 29 -1.05 -18.39 -0.12
CA LEU A 29 -1.26 -17.73 1.17
C LEU A 29 -0.39 -18.34 2.28
N GLN A 30 -0.34 -19.67 2.37
CA GLN A 30 0.49 -20.35 3.37
C GLN A 30 1.99 -20.08 3.17
N ALA A 31 2.45 -20.06 1.91
CA ALA A 31 3.83 -19.72 1.59
C ALA A 31 4.16 -18.27 1.99
N MET A 32 3.27 -17.32 1.67
CA MET A 32 3.46 -15.91 2.02
C MET A 32 3.44 -15.69 3.53
N LEU A 33 2.51 -16.32 4.27
CA LEU A 33 2.49 -16.27 5.73
C LEU A 33 3.78 -16.78 6.35
N LYS A 34 4.32 -17.90 5.83
CA LYS A 34 5.61 -18.43 6.28
C LYS A 34 6.75 -17.47 5.98
N HIS A 35 6.77 -16.89 4.77
CA HIS A 35 7.78 -15.93 4.37
C HIS A 35 7.75 -14.66 5.25
N LEU A 36 6.59 -14.01 5.40
CA LEU A 36 6.44 -12.79 6.18
C LEU A 36 6.75 -12.98 7.67
N ARG A 37 6.53 -14.18 8.22
CA ARG A 37 6.94 -14.53 9.60
C ARG A 37 8.43 -14.84 9.74
N SER A 38 9.15 -15.06 8.63
CA SER A 38 10.58 -15.36 8.64
C SER A 38 11.47 -14.13 8.53
N VAL A 39 10.89 -13.00 8.11
CA VAL A 39 11.60 -11.73 7.93
C VAL A 39 11.18 -10.72 9.00
N THR A 40 12.06 -9.75 9.25
CA THR A 40 11.77 -8.61 10.12
C THR A 40 11.77 -7.35 9.27
N THR A 41 10.65 -6.63 9.25
CA THR A 41 10.46 -5.45 8.41
C THR A 41 10.78 -4.17 9.16
N ASP A 42 11.56 -3.29 8.55
CA ASP A 42 11.72 -1.90 8.98
C ASP A 42 10.75 -1.01 8.18
N VAL A 43 9.78 -0.39 8.86
CA VAL A 43 8.72 0.41 8.22
C VAL A 43 9.01 1.91 8.38
N PRO A 44 9.52 2.59 7.34
CA PRO A 44 9.75 4.02 7.37
C PRO A 44 8.45 4.81 7.14
N MET A 45 8.52 6.12 7.36
CA MET A 45 7.55 7.05 6.81
C MET A 45 7.90 7.31 5.34
N TYR A 46 6.89 7.46 4.47
CA TYR A 46 7.11 7.94 3.10
C TYR A 46 6.59 9.38 3.00
N ILE A 47 7.49 10.35 2.90
CA ILE A 47 7.17 11.78 2.82
C ILE A 47 7.72 12.35 1.52
N GLY A 48 6.85 12.87 0.66
CA GLY A 48 7.25 13.41 -0.64
C GLY A 48 7.97 12.39 -1.53
N GLY A 49 7.61 11.10 -1.42
CA GLY A 49 8.24 10.01 -2.17
C GLY A 49 9.60 9.54 -1.62
N LYS A 50 10.03 10.02 -0.46
CA LYS A 50 11.28 9.60 0.18
C LYS A 50 11.04 8.87 1.50
N GLU A 51 11.90 7.90 1.79
CA GLU A 51 11.93 7.25 3.11
C GLU A 51 12.46 8.23 4.16
N VAL A 52 11.70 8.39 5.23
CA VAL A 52 12.07 9.16 6.42
C VAL A 52 12.03 8.22 7.62
N ARG A 53 13.14 8.20 8.36
CA ARG A 53 13.33 7.38 9.56
C ARG A 53 13.53 8.30 10.76
N SER A 54 13.10 7.84 11.93
CA SER A 54 13.28 8.51 13.22
C SER A 54 13.94 7.59 14.24
N ASP A 55 14.63 8.14 15.23
CA ASP A 55 15.28 7.32 16.27
C ASP A 55 14.27 6.67 17.23
N LYS A 56 13.00 7.10 17.18
CA LYS A 56 11.92 6.53 17.98
C LYS A 56 11.18 5.48 17.18
N THR A 57 11.42 4.21 17.47
CA THR A 57 10.70 3.11 16.85
C THR A 57 9.66 2.48 17.78
N ALA A 58 8.74 1.72 17.22
CA ALA A 58 7.89 0.79 17.96
C ALA A 58 7.81 -0.55 17.26
N ARG A 59 7.64 -1.61 18.05
CA ARG A 59 7.59 -2.99 17.59
C ARG A 59 6.25 -3.29 16.91
N LEU A 60 6.30 -4.03 15.81
CA LEU A 60 5.15 -4.64 15.16
C LEU A 60 5.05 -6.12 15.55
N SER A 61 3.88 -6.53 16.02
CA SER A 61 3.61 -7.92 16.40
C SER A 61 2.20 -8.33 15.96
N PRO A 62 1.98 -9.60 15.60
CA PRO A 62 0.65 -10.07 15.28
C PRO A 62 -0.21 -10.11 16.56
N PRO A 63 -1.49 -9.67 16.54
CA PRO A 63 -2.33 -9.64 17.74
C PRO A 63 -2.57 -11.03 18.37
N HIS A 64 -2.55 -12.09 17.58
CA HIS A 64 -2.76 -13.48 18.03
C HIS A 64 -1.50 -14.16 18.58
N ASP A 65 -0.32 -13.55 18.39
CA ASP A 65 0.98 -14.08 18.83
C ASP A 65 1.91 -12.91 19.13
N HIS A 66 1.59 -12.17 20.19
CA HIS A 66 2.24 -10.92 20.54
C HIS A 66 3.74 -11.07 20.88
N GLN A 67 4.23 -12.28 21.12
CA GLN A 67 5.66 -12.55 21.35
C GLN A 67 6.46 -12.54 20.06
N HIS A 68 5.84 -12.88 18.93
CA HIS A 68 6.49 -12.80 17.63
C HIS A 68 6.68 -11.35 17.18
N THR A 69 7.84 -11.06 16.59
CA THR A 69 8.19 -9.73 16.09
C THR A 69 8.22 -9.76 14.57
N LEU A 70 7.29 -9.04 13.95
CA LEU A 70 7.23 -8.88 12.49
C LEU A 70 8.17 -7.78 12.00
N GLY A 71 8.55 -6.86 12.88
CA GLY A 71 9.25 -5.66 12.46
C GLY A 71 9.21 -4.54 13.49
N GLN A 72 9.60 -3.38 13.01
CA GLN A 72 9.46 -2.11 13.72
C GLN A 72 8.98 -1.04 12.74
N TYR A 73 8.34 -0.01 13.27
CA TYR A 73 7.99 1.18 12.50
C TYR A 73 8.55 2.43 13.18
N HIS A 74 8.86 3.44 12.38
CA HIS A 74 9.33 4.72 12.86
C HIS A 74 8.16 5.60 13.33
N LYS A 75 8.23 6.09 14.56
CA LYS A 75 7.23 6.99 15.13
C LYS A 75 7.40 8.40 14.56
N THR A 76 6.28 9.05 14.32
CA THR A 76 6.22 10.43 13.83
C THR A 76 6.44 11.41 14.98
N GLU A 77 6.91 12.61 14.62
CA GLU A 77 7.04 13.77 15.49
C GLU A 77 6.47 14.97 14.75
N ARG A 78 6.31 16.11 15.43
CA ARG A 78 5.75 17.32 14.83
C ARG A 78 6.48 17.70 13.53
N ALA A 79 7.81 17.65 13.52
CA ALA A 79 8.61 17.97 12.34
C ALA A 79 8.26 17.07 11.13
N HIS A 80 8.06 15.77 11.36
CA HIS A 80 7.65 14.83 10.30
C HIS A 80 6.27 15.17 9.73
N ILE A 81 5.35 15.62 10.59
CA ILE A 81 4.00 16.04 10.17
C ILE A 81 4.09 17.31 9.31
N ASP A 82 4.86 18.30 9.74
CA ASP A 82 5.07 19.54 8.98
C ASP A 82 5.73 19.26 7.62
N MET A 83 6.71 18.36 7.58
CA MET A 83 7.31 17.88 6.32
C MET A 83 6.26 17.23 5.40
N ALA A 84 5.39 16.39 5.95
CA ALA A 84 4.33 15.71 5.18
C ALA A 84 3.30 16.70 4.62
N ILE A 85 2.88 17.69 5.42
CA ILE A 85 1.97 18.76 4.99
C ILE A 85 2.60 19.56 3.86
N ASN A 86 3.85 20.01 4.02
CA ASN A 86 4.55 20.78 3.01
C ASN A 86 4.73 19.99 1.71
N ALA A 87 5.10 18.71 1.80
CA ALA A 87 5.22 17.82 0.63
C ALA A 87 3.88 17.64 -0.10
N ALA A 88 2.78 17.46 0.63
CA ALA A 88 1.45 17.33 0.05
C ALA A 88 1.00 18.63 -0.63
N LEU A 89 1.22 19.79 0.00
CA LEU A 89 0.90 21.09 -0.57
C LEU A 89 1.73 21.40 -1.82
N ALA A 90 3.01 21.04 -1.83
CA ALA A 90 3.89 21.19 -2.99
C ALA A 90 3.45 20.31 -4.18
N ALA A 91 2.97 19.09 -3.92
CA ALA A 91 2.48 18.18 -4.97
C ALA A 91 1.07 18.52 -5.49
N ARG A 92 0.29 19.32 -4.72
CA ARG A 92 -1.13 19.58 -4.97
C ARG A 92 -1.40 20.11 -6.37
N GLU A 93 -0.62 21.09 -6.83
CA GLU A 93 -0.85 21.73 -8.12
C GLU A 93 -0.64 20.77 -9.28
N GLN A 94 0.44 19.98 -9.24
CA GLN A 94 0.71 18.98 -10.27
C GLN A 94 -0.39 17.90 -10.29
N TRP A 95 -0.80 17.40 -9.12
CA TRP A 95 -1.84 16.39 -9.00
C TRP A 95 -3.21 16.88 -9.48
N GLN A 96 -3.63 18.09 -9.12
CA GLN A 96 -4.93 18.62 -9.53
C GLN A 96 -4.97 18.95 -11.03
N ASN A 97 -3.83 19.28 -11.63
CA ASN A 97 -3.71 19.59 -13.06
C ASN A 97 -3.69 18.32 -13.93
N LEU A 98 -3.54 17.13 -13.34
CA LEU A 98 -3.78 15.88 -14.07
C LEU A 98 -5.25 15.79 -14.48
N SER A 99 -5.46 15.38 -15.73
CA SER A 99 -6.80 15.05 -16.19
C SER A 99 -7.38 13.91 -15.35
N TRP A 100 -8.71 13.87 -15.24
CA TRP A 100 -9.38 12.94 -14.33
C TRP A 100 -9.10 11.48 -14.73
N GLU A 101 -8.94 11.19 -16.02
CA GLU A 101 -8.67 9.85 -16.55
C GLU A 101 -7.27 9.35 -16.16
N HIS A 102 -6.27 10.24 -16.11
CA HIS A 102 -4.93 9.90 -15.63
C HIS A 102 -4.91 9.65 -14.12
N ARG A 103 -5.72 10.38 -13.35
CA ARG A 103 -5.87 10.09 -11.91
C ARG A 103 -6.58 8.75 -11.71
N ALA A 104 -7.63 8.48 -12.47
CA ALA A 104 -8.36 7.21 -12.40
C ALA A 104 -7.48 6.01 -12.79
N SER A 105 -6.62 6.14 -13.81
CA SER A 105 -5.78 5.03 -14.27
C SER A 105 -4.79 4.53 -13.21
N ILE A 106 -4.33 5.40 -12.30
CA ILE A 106 -3.48 5.01 -11.17
C ILE A 106 -4.22 4.03 -10.25
N PHE A 107 -5.48 4.32 -9.92
CA PHE A 107 -6.29 3.45 -9.05
C PHE A 107 -6.71 2.17 -9.76
N LEU A 108 -7.05 2.24 -11.05
CA LEU A 108 -7.37 1.04 -11.85
C LEU A 108 -6.15 0.10 -11.92
N LYS A 109 -4.96 0.66 -12.15
CA LYS A 109 -3.73 -0.14 -12.12
C LYS A 109 -3.46 -0.73 -10.74
N ALA A 110 -3.69 0.02 -9.67
CA ALA A 110 -3.55 -0.49 -8.30
C ALA A 110 -4.54 -1.63 -8.01
N ALA A 111 -5.77 -1.54 -8.50
CA ALA A 111 -6.77 -2.60 -8.38
C ALA A 111 -6.30 -3.90 -9.07
N ASP A 112 -5.81 -3.83 -10.31
CA ASP A 112 -5.28 -5.00 -11.02
C ASP A 112 -4.09 -5.63 -10.30
N LEU A 113 -3.21 -4.78 -9.75
CA LEU A 113 -2.04 -5.22 -9.01
C LEU A 113 -2.43 -5.98 -7.73
N ILE A 114 -3.44 -5.51 -7.00
CA ILE A 114 -3.97 -6.17 -5.80
C ILE A 114 -4.78 -7.43 -6.16
N ALA A 115 -5.52 -7.45 -7.27
CA ALA A 115 -6.32 -8.60 -7.70
C ALA A 115 -5.46 -9.76 -8.24
N GLY A 116 -4.27 -9.46 -8.75
CA GLY A 116 -3.34 -10.42 -9.34
C GLY A 116 -2.05 -10.60 -8.54
N PRO A 117 -0.94 -9.96 -8.95
CA PRO A 117 0.41 -10.29 -8.48
C PRO A 117 0.67 -10.02 -6.99
N TYR A 118 -0.12 -9.18 -6.32
CA TYR A 118 0.00 -8.91 -4.88
C TYR A 118 -1.16 -9.49 -4.05
N ARG A 119 -1.88 -10.47 -4.60
CA ARG A 119 -2.99 -11.13 -3.91
C ARG A 119 -2.55 -12.22 -2.93
#